data_AF-A0A7C5PFN2-F1
#
_entry.id   AF-A0A7C5PFN2-F1
#
_cell.length_a   1.000
_cell.length_b   1.000
_cell.length_c   1.000
_cell.angle_alpha   90.00
_cell.angle_beta   90.00
_cell.angle_gamma   90.00
#
_symmetry.space_group_name_H-M   'P 1'
#
loop_
_entity.id
_entity.type
_entity.pdbx_description
1 polymer ?
#
loop_
_entity_poly.entity_id
_entity_poly.type
_entity_poly.pdbx_seq_one_letter_code
_entity_poly.pdbx_strand_id
1 'polypeptide(L)'
;MGTSLTVKKTNEILFYSGILRRWTSLKVSPNATVATHNAYAIVEDGNRVYGWSSRRGTIDSISVSPGRKVLPGPLSANWVTLVQDGKKVYGFSAFQGVFTPITLLNANPSIAVGQLCAVVHDGLRAFGFSVGSGKWASTTAAGQGMNLVAKGNVGLVMSSKTAFAFAGGAEKWVKIDLPSTANPTLGRGFVLWVNGLDITAFSGHLGTVSSYKASQTPSVSFGRQVAAIVVGDQIACYAATQGGFKTVRMKFPAVDANSELITISSSADKKVLGFSGVTGRFSPPLVGNFKVSTNESVAYAKGIPFSYAYSPILDRWVKSPELNSSNITLLRNSVVERRKGGFTAFSARSPFWVRLSASSSASVTLPRRGRGSFLLVSDGNLVHVWDSKLVRWATVRTGTKRQIVGYRVVTLIEDGANGYGFGLFHNSWDSVSLQGPVQSIAANSSIGFIQTSKQLHVFSANGSLSRISRFPEFSRFQLKGKNLRLIQAAPGRSYAITLLGLGVGVQRTPMGVLYLNLSLPIFVLGGALVPSDGRLDLSIPIPNDPSLSGKAIPLQNLILPPSNLPYLTNGIIPILS
;
A
#
# COMPACT_ATOMS: atom_id res chain seq x y z
N MET A 1 6.31 4.09 -3.16
CA MET A 1 6.73 2.69 -3.26
C MET A 1 7.59 2.63 -4.49
N GLY A 2 8.91 2.81 -4.31
CA GLY A 2 9.94 2.67 -5.33
C GLY A 2 9.97 1.24 -5.87
N THR A 3 9.50 1.03 -7.08
CA THR A 3 9.46 -0.25 -7.80
C THR A 3 10.33 -0.22 -9.06
N SER A 4 11.12 0.84 -9.22
CA SER A 4 11.93 1.16 -10.38
C SER A 4 13.39 1.33 -9.97
N LEU A 5 14.28 0.85 -10.84
CA LEU A 5 15.70 1.19 -10.86
C LEU A 5 16.04 1.63 -12.28
N THR A 6 16.86 2.66 -12.41
CA THR A 6 17.26 3.22 -13.70
C THR A 6 18.78 3.31 -13.75
N VAL A 7 19.36 2.85 -14.86
CA VAL A 7 20.78 2.98 -15.17
C VAL A 7 20.88 3.77 -16.47
N LYS A 8 21.51 4.94 -16.43
CA LYS A 8 21.79 5.75 -17.63
C LYS A 8 23.20 5.42 -18.13
N LYS A 9 23.28 4.97 -19.37
CA LYS A 9 24.52 4.91 -20.16
C LYS A 9 24.54 6.08 -21.15
N THR A 10 25.60 6.21 -21.95
CA THR A 10 25.73 7.28 -22.95
C THR A 10 24.55 7.30 -23.93
N ASN A 11 24.25 6.19 -24.62
CA ASN A 11 23.21 6.15 -25.68
C ASN A 11 22.03 5.22 -25.35
N GLU A 12 21.87 4.89 -24.08
CA GLU A 12 20.89 3.90 -23.63
C GLU A 12 20.49 4.15 -22.17
N ILE A 13 19.20 3.99 -21.89
CA ILE A 13 18.70 3.94 -20.53
C ILE A 13 18.13 2.55 -20.28
N LEU A 14 18.57 1.91 -19.20
CA LEU A 14 18.06 0.64 -18.74
C LEU A 14 17.12 0.87 -17.56
N PHE A 15 15.92 0.33 -17.65
CA PHE A 15 14.93 0.34 -16.59
C PHE A 15 14.73 -1.06 -16.05
N TYR A 16 14.89 -1.25 -14.75
CA TYR A 16 14.51 -2.50 -14.09
C TYR A 16 13.19 -2.32 -13.37
N SER A 17 12.23 -3.16 -13.74
CA SER A 17 10.99 -3.32 -12.99
C SER A 17 11.21 -4.26 -11.82
N GLY A 18 11.10 -3.75 -10.59
CA GLY A 18 11.04 -4.62 -9.41
C GLY A 18 9.79 -5.52 -9.38
N ILE A 19 8.74 -5.15 -10.10
CA ILE A 19 7.45 -5.86 -10.12
C ILE A 19 7.52 -7.06 -11.06
N LEU A 20 8.08 -6.86 -12.25
CA LEU A 20 8.20 -7.86 -13.31
C LEU A 20 9.56 -8.55 -13.30
N ARG A 21 10.49 -8.08 -12.45
CA ARG A 21 11.88 -8.52 -12.37
C ARG A 21 12.61 -8.56 -13.72
N ARG A 22 12.27 -7.61 -14.60
CA ARG A 22 12.75 -7.55 -15.98
C ARG A 22 13.39 -6.19 -16.26
N TRP A 23 14.44 -6.23 -17.08
CA TRP A 23 15.04 -5.06 -17.71
C TRP A 23 14.29 -4.67 -18.98
N THR A 24 14.12 -3.36 -19.18
CA THR A 24 13.66 -2.74 -20.41
C THR A 24 14.73 -1.75 -20.85
N SER A 25 15.16 -1.81 -22.11
CA SER A 25 16.12 -0.87 -22.67
C SER A 25 15.41 0.17 -23.53
N LEU A 26 15.90 1.41 -23.49
CA LEU A 26 15.54 2.50 -24.38
C LEU A 26 16.79 3.11 -24.97
N LYS A 27 16.92 3.09 -26.30
CA LYS A 27 17.95 3.87 -27.02
C LYS A 27 17.56 5.34 -27.00
N VAL A 28 18.54 6.18 -26.69
CA VAL A 28 18.36 7.64 -26.54
C VAL A 28 19.60 8.38 -27.04
N SER A 29 19.47 9.69 -27.29
CA SER A 29 20.65 10.54 -27.52
C SER A 29 21.51 10.69 -26.25
N PRO A 30 22.81 11.05 -26.40
CA PRO A 30 23.69 11.36 -25.26
C PRO A 30 23.13 12.39 -24.28
N ASN A 31 22.34 13.32 -24.82
CA ASN A 31 21.81 14.47 -24.09
C ASN A 31 20.46 14.19 -23.42
N ALA A 32 19.89 12.99 -23.60
CA ALA A 32 18.61 12.66 -23.00
C ALA A 32 18.66 12.75 -21.47
N THR A 33 17.66 13.37 -20.86
CA THR A 33 17.53 13.46 -19.40
C THR A 33 16.57 12.39 -18.90
N VAL A 34 16.75 11.92 -17.67
CA VAL A 34 15.85 10.94 -17.06
C VAL A 34 15.50 11.34 -15.64
N ALA A 35 14.19 11.37 -15.37
CA ALA A 35 13.63 11.54 -14.04
C ALA A 35 13.02 10.21 -13.58
N THR A 36 13.62 9.58 -12.57
CA THR A 36 13.10 8.34 -11.98
C THR A 36 12.20 8.65 -10.80
N HIS A 37 10.95 8.19 -10.87
CA HIS A 37 9.96 8.32 -9.82
C HIS A 37 9.68 6.97 -9.16
N ASN A 38 8.75 6.94 -8.21
CA ASN A 38 8.47 5.74 -7.42
C ASN A 38 8.09 4.52 -8.30
N ALA A 39 7.29 4.69 -9.35
CA ALA A 39 6.82 3.53 -10.13
C ALA A 39 6.95 3.70 -11.64
N TYR A 40 7.65 4.74 -12.08
CA TYR A 40 7.83 5.06 -13.48
C TYR A 40 9.08 5.92 -13.65
N ALA A 41 9.48 6.11 -14.90
CA ALA A 41 10.51 7.08 -15.27
C ALA A 41 10.01 7.90 -16.47
N ILE A 42 10.42 9.15 -16.53
CA ILE A 42 10.20 10.03 -17.68
C ILE A 42 11.56 10.33 -18.29
N VAL A 43 11.66 10.19 -19.62
CA VAL A 43 12.86 10.53 -20.38
C VAL A 43 12.52 11.63 -21.37
N GLU A 44 13.31 12.69 -21.40
CA GLU A 44 13.22 13.73 -22.41
C GLU A 44 14.41 13.58 -23.37
N ASP A 45 14.11 13.42 -24.66
CA ASP A 45 15.12 13.24 -25.71
C ASP A 45 14.71 14.07 -26.95
N GLY A 46 15.26 15.28 -27.05
CA GLY A 46 14.87 16.25 -28.07
C GLY A 46 13.37 16.57 -28.06
N ASN A 47 12.69 16.30 -29.17
CA ASN A 47 11.25 16.51 -29.36
C ASN A 47 10.40 15.28 -28.97
N ARG A 48 10.98 14.31 -28.24
CA ARG A 48 10.25 13.14 -27.74
C ARG A 48 10.31 13.08 -26.22
N VAL A 49 9.17 12.73 -25.63
CA VAL A 49 9.08 12.37 -24.22
C VAL A 49 8.65 10.92 -24.13
N TYR A 50 9.39 10.13 -23.37
CA TYR A 50 9.09 8.73 -23.09
C TYR A 50 8.62 8.57 -21.66
N GLY A 51 7.62 7.71 -21.46
CA GLY A 51 7.14 7.29 -20.17
C GLY A 51 7.32 5.78 -20.03
N TRP A 52 8.13 5.35 -19.07
CA TRP A 52 8.29 3.93 -18.76
C TRP A 52 7.55 3.60 -17.46
N SER A 53 6.70 2.56 -17.49
CA SER A 53 6.03 2.06 -16.29
C SER A 53 6.73 0.83 -15.74
N SER A 54 7.16 0.89 -14.48
CA SER A 54 7.66 -0.31 -13.79
C SER A 54 6.57 -1.36 -13.57
N ARG A 55 5.28 -0.99 -13.62
CA ARG A 55 4.18 -1.95 -13.45
C ARG A 55 3.92 -2.77 -14.70
N ARG A 56 4.20 -2.20 -15.88
CA ARG A 56 3.96 -2.84 -17.19
C ARG A 56 5.24 -3.29 -17.88
N GLY A 57 6.39 -2.73 -17.50
CA GLY A 57 7.66 -2.95 -18.19
C GLY A 57 7.69 -2.39 -19.61
N THR A 58 6.67 -1.60 -19.99
CA THR A 58 6.49 -1.00 -21.30
C THR A 58 6.92 0.46 -21.29
N ILE A 59 7.31 0.93 -22.47
CA ILE A 59 7.62 2.33 -22.76
C ILE A 59 6.54 2.83 -23.71
N ASP A 60 6.00 4.00 -23.41
CA ASP A 60 5.20 4.78 -24.34
C ASP A 60 5.91 6.09 -24.67
N SER A 61 5.59 6.71 -25.80
CA SER A 61 6.25 7.92 -26.26
C SER A 61 5.28 8.88 -26.93
N ILE A 62 5.54 10.17 -26.77
CA ILE A 62 4.83 11.25 -27.46
C ILE A 62 5.84 12.19 -28.13
N SER A 63 5.44 12.75 -29.27
CA SER A 63 6.15 13.86 -29.92
C SER A 63 5.62 15.18 -29.38
N VAL A 64 6.53 16.10 -29.08
CA VAL A 64 6.22 17.37 -28.42
C VAL A 64 7.02 18.52 -29.04
N SER A 65 6.50 19.75 -28.94
CA SER A 65 7.24 20.95 -29.34
C SER A 65 8.40 21.28 -28.38
N PRO A 66 9.42 22.07 -28.79
CA PRO A 66 10.51 22.49 -27.91
C PRO A 66 10.04 23.19 -26.63
N GLY A 67 8.88 23.87 -26.66
CA GLY A 67 8.32 24.63 -25.52
C GLY A 67 7.47 23.81 -24.55
N ARG A 68 7.43 22.48 -24.66
CA ARG A 68 6.67 21.62 -23.75
C ARG A 68 7.08 21.79 -22.28
N LYS A 69 6.16 21.51 -21.36
CA LYS A 69 6.41 21.44 -19.92
C LYS A 69 6.16 20.03 -19.40
N VAL A 70 7.14 19.43 -18.73
CA VAL A 70 6.99 18.17 -17.99
C VAL A 70 6.71 18.50 -16.53
N LEU A 71 5.56 18.08 -16.03
CA LEU A 71 5.03 18.43 -14.72
C LEU A 71 4.90 17.16 -13.86
N PRO A 72 5.95 16.77 -13.12
CA PRO A 72 5.89 15.61 -12.25
C PRO A 72 5.06 15.90 -11.00
N GLY A 73 4.37 14.88 -10.48
CA GLY A 73 3.84 14.93 -9.11
C GLY A 73 4.93 15.04 -8.03
N PRO A 74 4.55 15.13 -6.75
CA PRO A 74 5.47 15.36 -5.64
C PRO A 74 6.54 14.26 -5.49
N LEU A 75 7.78 14.62 -5.14
CA LEU A 75 8.90 13.67 -5.01
C LEU A 75 8.57 12.41 -4.19
N SER A 76 7.76 12.57 -3.14
CA SER A 76 7.28 11.44 -2.34
C SER A 76 5.98 10.86 -2.92
N ALA A 77 6.02 9.55 -3.23
CA ALA A 77 4.83 8.79 -3.62
C ALA A 77 4.12 9.35 -4.87
N ASN A 78 4.86 9.74 -5.90
CA ASN A 78 4.30 10.14 -7.20
C ASN A 78 4.10 8.93 -8.14
N TRP A 79 2.90 8.87 -8.74
CA TRP A 79 2.48 7.88 -9.75
C TRP A 79 1.89 8.51 -11.02
N VAL A 80 2.03 9.83 -11.20
CA VAL A 80 1.55 10.60 -12.35
C VAL A 80 2.51 11.71 -12.76
N THR A 81 2.69 11.86 -14.06
CA THR A 81 3.28 13.06 -14.66
C THR A 81 2.33 13.57 -15.73
N LEU A 82 2.24 14.89 -15.86
CA LEU A 82 1.62 15.52 -17.00
C LEU A 82 2.68 16.10 -17.94
N VAL A 83 2.43 16.07 -19.24
CA VAL A 83 3.21 16.79 -20.24
C VAL A 83 2.27 17.76 -20.94
N GLN A 84 2.53 19.07 -20.83
CA GLN A 84 1.78 20.11 -21.51
C GLN A 84 2.53 20.55 -22.76
N ASP A 85 1.86 20.54 -23.90
CA ASP A 85 2.37 21.02 -25.18
C ASP A 85 1.30 21.88 -25.89
N GLY A 86 1.42 23.20 -25.75
CA GLY A 86 0.41 24.15 -26.20
C GLY A 86 -0.98 23.85 -25.62
N LYS A 87 -1.96 23.57 -26.48
CA LYS A 87 -3.33 23.20 -26.10
C LYS A 87 -3.51 21.70 -25.79
N LYS A 88 -2.47 20.87 -25.90
CA LYS A 88 -2.55 19.45 -25.57
C LYS A 88 -1.92 19.19 -24.20
N VAL A 89 -2.57 18.34 -23.41
CA VAL A 89 -2.00 17.81 -22.18
C VAL A 89 -2.06 16.29 -22.22
N TYR A 90 -0.94 15.65 -21.90
CA TYR A 90 -0.81 14.20 -21.84
C TYR A 90 -0.66 13.77 -20.38
N GLY A 91 -1.55 12.88 -19.92
CA GLY A 91 -1.44 12.27 -18.60
C GLY A 91 -0.77 10.92 -18.69
N PHE A 92 0.39 10.75 -18.03
CA PHE A 92 1.04 9.46 -17.91
C PHE A 92 0.65 8.79 -16.59
N SER A 93 0.04 7.59 -16.67
CA SER A 93 -0.24 6.77 -15.50
C SER A 93 0.86 5.73 -15.30
N ALA A 94 1.48 5.71 -14.12
CA ALA A 94 2.41 4.65 -13.76
C ALA A 94 1.76 3.25 -13.72
N PHE A 95 0.43 3.15 -13.65
CA PHE A 95 -0.31 1.89 -13.62
C PHE A 95 -0.67 1.37 -15.01
N GLN A 96 -0.96 2.28 -15.93
CA GLN A 96 -1.28 1.90 -17.31
C GLN A 96 -0.06 1.88 -18.22
N GLY A 97 0.96 2.70 -17.94
CA GLY A 97 2.17 2.78 -18.76
C GLY A 97 1.93 3.39 -20.13
N VAL A 98 0.94 4.27 -20.25
CA VAL A 98 0.58 4.98 -21.48
C VAL A 98 0.30 6.46 -21.19
N PHE A 99 0.53 7.31 -22.19
CA PHE A 99 0.11 8.70 -22.24
C PHE A 99 -1.30 8.81 -22.79
N THR A 100 -2.19 9.43 -22.04
CA THR A 100 -3.56 9.70 -22.48
C THR A 100 -3.72 11.21 -22.73
N PRO A 101 -4.02 11.64 -23.97
CA PRO A 101 -4.14 13.06 -24.29
C PRO A 101 -5.52 13.64 -23.94
N ILE A 102 -5.56 14.95 -23.72
CA ILE A 102 -6.73 15.82 -23.83
C ILE A 102 -6.38 17.07 -24.63
N THR A 103 -7.40 17.69 -25.24
CA THR A 103 -7.28 18.99 -25.91
C THR A 103 -8.03 20.05 -25.11
N LEU A 104 -7.32 21.12 -24.79
CA LEU A 104 -7.77 22.25 -24.01
C LEU A 104 -8.27 23.38 -24.91
N LEU A 105 -9.12 24.25 -24.35
CA LEU A 105 -9.54 25.47 -25.05
C LEU A 105 -8.39 26.49 -25.14
N ASN A 106 -7.61 26.60 -24.05
CA ASN A 106 -6.57 27.60 -23.85
C ASN A 106 -5.18 26.93 -23.77
N ALA A 107 -4.14 27.59 -24.28
CA ALA A 107 -2.77 27.07 -24.25
C ALA A 107 -2.07 27.22 -22.89
N ASN A 108 -2.65 28.03 -21.98
CA ASN A 108 -2.13 28.31 -20.64
C ASN A 108 -3.15 27.88 -19.56
N PRO A 109 -3.40 26.57 -19.38
CA PRO A 109 -4.24 26.08 -18.30
C PRO A 109 -3.60 26.24 -16.93
N SER A 110 -4.44 26.22 -15.89
CA SER A 110 -3.99 25.93 -14.53
C SER A 110 -3.83 24.42 -14.36
N ILE A 111 -2.75 23.97 -13.72
CA ILE A 111 -2.45 22.54 -13.53
C ILE A 111 -2.01 22.27 -12.09
N ALA A 112 -2.55 21.21 -11.48
CA ALA A 112 -2.02 20.66 -10.22
C ALA A 112 -1.84 19.14 -10.33
N VAL A 113 -0.65 18.65 -9.98
CA VAL A 113 -0.28 17.23 -10.07
C VAL A 113 -0.07 16.65 -8.68
N GLY A 114 -0.91 15.70 -8.30
CA GLY A 114 -0.90 15.03 -7.01
C GLY A 114 -0.15 13.70 -7.02
N GLN A 115 -0.38 12.88 -6.00
CA GLN A 115 0.20 11.53 -5.96
C GLN A 115 -0.53 10.55 -6.88
N LEU A 116 -1.87 10.48 -6.80
CA LEU A 116 -2.71 9.48 -7.47
C LEU A 116 -3.77 10.10 -8.41
N CYS A 117 -3.76 11.42 -8.56
CA CYS A 117 -4.54 12.13 -9.55
C CYS A 117 -3.83 13.42 -9.96
N ALA A 118 -4.31 14.04 -11.04
CA ALA A 118 -3.98 15.40 -11.41
C ALA A 118 -5.24 16.13 -11.86
N VAL A 119 -5.23 17.46 -11.78
CA VAL A 119 -6.31 18.30 -12.28
C VAL A 119 -5.76 19.37 -13.21
N VAL A 120 -6.51 19.65 -14.27
CA VAL A 120 -6.24 20.67 -15.28
C VAL A 120 -7.50 21.52 -15.44
N HIS A 121 -7.35 22.82 -15.53
CA HIS A 121 -8.48 23.74 -15.77
C HIS A 121 -8.14 24.69 -16.91
N ASP A 122 -9.00 24.72 -17.93
CA ASP A 122 -8.77 25.51 -19.14
C ASP A 122 -9.58 26.82 -19.19
N GLY A 123 -10.13 27.27 -18.06
CA GLY A 123 -10.99 28.46 -17.97
C GLY A 123 -12.49 28.16 -18.08
N LEU A 124 -12.86 27.06 -18.74
CA LEU A 124 -14.27 26.63 -18.85
C LEU A 124 -14.52 25.24 -18.26
N ARG A 125 -13.60 24.31 -18.49
CA ARG A 125 -13.71 22.91 -18.08
C ARG A 125 -12.59 22.55 -17.11
N ALA A 126 -12.96 21.73 -16.14
CA ALA A 126 -12.02 21.02 -15.27
C ALA A 126 -11.86 19.58 -15.77
N PHE A 127 -10.62 19.11 -15.85
CA PHE A 127 -10.25 17.75 -16.24
C PHE A 127 -9.50 17.08 -15.10
N GLY A 128 -9.94 15.89 -14.72
CA GLY A 128 -9.37 15.10 -13.64
C GLY A 128 -8.76 13.84 -14.23
N PHE A 129 -7.47 13.64 -14.01
CA PHE A 129 -6.78 12.43 -14.45
C PHE A 129 -6.72 11.42 -13.31
N SER A 130 -7.29 10.22 -13.52
CA SER A 130 -7.15 9.11 -12.59
C SER A 130 -5.92 8.30 -12.94
N VAL A 131 -5.00 8.17 -11.97
CA VAL A 131 -3.83 7.30 -12.14
C VAL A 131 -4.21 5.83 -12.20
N GLY A 132 -5.26 5.43 -11.47
CA GLY A 132 -5.69 4.03 -11.40
C GLY A 132 -6.08 3.47 -12.76
N SER A 133 -6.83 4.24 -13.55
CA SER A 133 -7.30 3.85 -14.88
C SER A 133 -6.55 4.46 -16.04
N GLY A 134 -5.76 5.53 -15.81
CA GLY A 134 -5.13 6.31 -16.87
C GLY A 134 -6.13 7.11 -17.71
N LYS A 135 -7.33 7.36 -17.20
CA LYS A 135 -8.39 8.08 -17.92
C LYS A 135 -8.59 9.49 -17.40
N TRP A 136 -9.09 10.34 -18.28
CA TRP A 136 -9.57 11.68 -17.96
C TRP A 136 -11.09 11.67 -17.76
N ALA A 137 -11.55 12.39 -16.75
CA ALA A 137 -12.95 12.76 -16.58
C ALA A 137 -13.06 14.28 -16.58
N SER A 138 -14.13 14.84 -17.15
CA SER A 138 -14.32 16.29 -17.24
C SER A 138 -15.62 16.75 -16.58
N THR A 139 -15.64 18.00 -16.15
CA THR A 139 -16.85 18.72 -15.76
C THR A 139 -16.77 20.18 -16.19
N THR A 140 -17.92 20.83 -16.35
CA THR A 140 -17.98 22.27 -16.60
C THR A 140 -17.73 23.00 -15.29
N ALA A 141 -16.71 23.85 -15.28
CA ALA A 141 -16.26 24.65 -14.14
C ALA A 141 -15.85 26.03 -14.65
N ALA A 142 -16.81 26.81 -15.13
CA ALA A 142 -16.56 28.14 -15.68
C ALA A 142 -16.07 29.11 -14.60
N GLY A 143 -15.02 29.88 -14.91
CA GLY A 143 -14.52 30.93 -14.04
C GLY A 143 -13.01 31.15 -14.22
N GLN A 144 -12.56 32.40 -14.17
CA GLN A 144 -11.13 32.73 -14.18
C GLN A 144 -10.57 32.69 -12.75
N GLY A 145 -9.27 32.44 -12.61
CA GLY A 145 -8.58 32.50 -11.31
C GLY A 145 -8.95 31.37 -10.32
N MET A 146 -9.37 30.20 -10.81
CA MET A 146 -9.69 29.06 -9.95
C MET A 146 -8.43 28.51 -9.28
N ASN A 147 -8.52 28.20 -7.99
CA ASN A 147 -7.47 27.54 -7.23
C ASN A 147 -7.52 26.03 -7.47
N LEU A 148 -6.38 25.44 -7.84
CA LEU A 148 -6.26 24.00 -8.11
C LEU A 148 -5.45 23.31 -7.02
N VAL A 149 -5.93 22.14 -6.58
CA VAL A 149 -5.20 21.30 -5.64
C VAL A 149 -5.33 19.84 -6.06
N ALA A 150 -4.24 19.08 -6.01
CA ALA A 150 -4.27 17.63 -6.19
C ALA A 150 -3.47 16.93 -5.08
N LYS A 151 -4.13 16.06 -4.32
CA LYS A 151 -3.50 15.32 -3.21
C LYS A 151 -4.11 13.93 -3.07
N GLY A 152 -3.25 12.90 -3.15
CA GLY A 152 -3.68 11.51 -3.18
C GLY A 152 -4.71 11.28 -4.29
N ASN A 153 -5.91 10.81 -3.92
CA ASN A 153 -7.03 10.55 -4.83
C ASN A 153 -8.00 11.75 -4.98
N VAL A 154 -7.68 12.92 -4.41
CA VAL A 154 -8.56 14.10 -4.45
C VAL A 154 -7.95 15.17 -5.36
N GLY A 155 -8.71 15.59 -6.36
CA GLY A 155 -8.45 16.81 -7.14
C GLY A 155 -9.50 17.87 -6.84
N LEU A 156 -9.12 19.14 -6.81
CA LEU A 156 -10.02 20.27 -6.56
C LEU A 156 -9.78 21.37 -7.60
N VAL A 157 -10.87 21.95 -8.10
CA VAL A 157 -10.90 23.23 -8.83
C VAL A 157 -11.90 24.11 -8.11
N MET A 158 -11.44 25.21 -7.49
CA MET A 158 -12.25 25.95 -6.52
C MET A 158 -12.24 27.45 -6.76
N SER A 159 -13.41 28.06 -6.55
CA SER A 159 -13.57 29.49 -6.31
C SER A 159 -13.84 29.72 -4.81
N SER A 160 -14.13 30.97 -4.42
CA SER A 160 -14.53 31.29 -3.04
C SER A 160 -15.89 30.70 -2.63
N LYS A 161 -16.74 30.32 -3.58
CA LYS A 161 -18.12 29.85 -3.31
C LYS A 161 -18.42 28.45 -3.83
N THR A 162 -17.53 27.84 -4.59
CA THR A 162 -17.79 26.54 -5.20
C THR A 162 -16.51 25.75 -5.33
N ALA A 163 -16.56 24.48 -4.95
CA ALA A 163 -15.55 23.49 -5.27
C ALA A 163 -16.10 22.47 -6.26
N PHE A 164 -15.35 22.22 -7.32
CA PHE A 164 -15.49 21.02 -8.13
C PHE A 164 -14.45 20.03 -7.60
N ALA A 165 -14.93 18.93 -7.01
CA ALA A 165 -14.10 17.92 -6.40
C ALA A 165 -14.07 16.65 -7.26
N PHE A 166 -12.88 16.23 -7.64
CA PHE A 166 -12.61 15.03 -8.42
C PHE A 166 -12.18 13.88 -7.51
N ALA A 167 -12.90 12.76 -7.59
CA ALA A 167 -12.53 11.51 -6.95
C ALA A 167 -11.77 10.64 -7.94
N GLY A 168 -10.43 10.62 -7.84
CA GLY A 168 -9.59 9.80 -8.70
C GLY A 168 -9.87 8.30 -8.58
N GLY A 169 -10.38 7.83 -7.43
CA GLY A 169 -10.77 6.43 -7.24
C GLY A 169 -12.04 6.03 -7.99
N ALA A 170 -12.98 6.97 -8.18
CA ALA A 170 -14.27 6.74 -8.82
C ALA A 170 -14.39 7.41 -10.21
N GLU A 171 -13.37 8.15 -10.64
CA GLU A 171 -13.37 8.95 -11.87
C GLU A 171 -14.55 9.93 -11.97
N LYS A 172 -14.98 10.46 -10.84
CA LYS A 172 -16.21 11.24 -10.72
C LYS A 172 -15.92 12.67 -10.25
N TRP A 173 -16.57 13.64 -10.88
CA TRP A 173 -16.65 15.02 -10.41
C TRP A 173 -17.91 15.24 -9.59
N VAL A 174 -17.80 16.01 -8.51
CA VAL A 174 -18.92 16.49 -7.71
C VAL A 174 -18.77 17.98 -7.47
N LYS A 175 -19.82 18.75 -7.76
CA LYS A 175 -19.91 20.15 -7.41
C LYS A 175 -20.35 20.27 -5.94
N ILE A 176 -19.68 21.11 -5.19
CA ILE A 176 -19.94 21.37 -3.77
C ILE A 176 -20.00 22.88 -3.61
N ASP A 177 -21.12 23.38 -3.11
CA ASP A 177 -21.24 24.80 -2.78
C ASP A 177 -20.52 25.05 -1.46
N LEU A 178 -19.62 26.04 -1.49
CA LEU A 178 -18.79 26.41 -0.36
C LEU A 178 -19.27 27.74 0.22
N PRO A 179 -19.24 27.88 1.55
CA PRO A 179 -19.35 29.18 2.18
C PRO A 179 -18.08 29.99 1.92
N SER A 180 -18.22 31.32 1.87
CA SER A 180 -17.20 32.27 1.39
C SER A 180 -15.85 32.22 2.12
N THR A 181 -15.79 31.61 3.29
CA THR A 181 -14.59 31.52 4.16
C THR A 181 -14.04 30.09 4.30
N ALA A 182 -14.60 29.09 3.61
CA ALA A 182 -14.20 27.70 3.82
C ALA A 182 -12.84 27.37 3.20
N ASN A 183 -11.86 27.08 4.06
CA ASN A 183 -10.57 26.53 3.62
C ASN A 183 -10.58 24.99 3.64
N PRO A 184 -10.17 24.32 2.55
CA PRO A 184 -10.12 22.87 2.50
C PRO A 184 -8.96 22.32 3.32
N THR A 185 -9.26 21.36 4.19
CA THR A 185 -8.27 20.47 4.80
C THR A 185 -8.17 19.18 3.99
N LEU A 186 -7.03 18.97 3.32
CA LEU A 186 -6.84 17.80 2.46
C LEU A 186 -6.10 16.65 3.15
N GLY A 187 -6.79 15.51 3.26
CA GLY A 187 -6.18 14.20 3.42
C GLY A 187 -5.60 13.66 2.10
N ARG A 188 -5.22 12.39 2.06
CA ARG A 188 -4.87 11.70 0.79
C ARG A 188 -6.07 11.04 0.11
N GLY A 189 -7.16 10.78 0.82
CA GLY A 189 -8.37 10.23 0.21
C GLY A 189 -9.61 11.05 0.46
N PHE A 190 -9.49 12.20 1.09
CA PHE A 190 -10.63 13.06 1.37
C PHE A 190 -10.22 14.53 1.41
N VAL A 191 -11.23 15.40 1.36
CA VAL A 191 -11.13 16.80 1.75
C VAL A 191 -12.25 17.12 2.73
N LEU A 192 -11.94 17.98 3.70
CA LEU A 192 -12.89 18.52 4.67
C LEU A 192 -12.97 20.03 4.52
N TRP A 193 -14.18 20.57 4.56
CA TRP A 193 -14.44 21.99 4.76
C TRP A 193 -15.16 22.16 6.10
N VAL A 194 -14.64 23.06 6.92
CA VAL A 194 -15.25 23.43 8.21
C VAL A 194 -15.72 24.87 8.09
N ASN A 195 -17.02 25.08 8.23
CA ASN A 195 -17.65 26.39 8.19
C ASN A 195 -18.47 26.63 9.46
N GLY A 196 -17.83 27.20 10.47
CA GLY A 196 -18.42 27.31 11.79
C GLY A 196 -18.81 25.93 12.32
N LEU A 197 -20.12 25.66 12.35
CA LEU A 197 -20.70 24.41 12.83
C LEU A 197 -20.97 23.38 11.73
N ASP A 198 -20.94 23.78 10.46
CA ASP A 198 -21.20 22.87 9.35
C ASP A 198 -19.88 22.32 8.80
N ILE A 199 -19.78 20.99 8.77
CA ILE A 199 -18.62 20.27 8.26
C ILE A 199 -19.04 19.46 7.05
N THR A 200 -18.36 19.65 5.93
CA THR A 200 -18.58 18.88 4.70
C THR A 200 -17.32 18.09 4.37
N ALA A 201 -17.48 16.80 4.11
CA ALA A 201 -16.42 15.88 3.71
C ALA A 201 -16.69 15.34 2.31
N PHE A 202 -15.67 15.27 1.47
CA PHE A 202 -15.72 14.60 0.18
C PHE A 202 -14.75 13.42 0.13
N SER A 203 -15.21 12.27 -0.37
CA SER A 203 -14.39 11.08 -0.58
C SER A 203 -13.75 11.10 -1.96
N GLY A 204 -12.41 11.16 -2.01
CA GLY A 204 -11.64 10.95 -3.24
C GLY A 204 -11.64 9.51 -3.75
N HIS A 205 -12.11 8.55 -2.94
CA HIS A 205 -12.25 7.16 -3.37
C HIS A 205 -13.60 6.87 -3.99
N LEU A 206 -14.68 7.38 -3.39
CA LEU A 206 -16.05 7.04 -3.75
C LEU A 206 -16.75 8.15 -4.55
N GLY A 207 -16.24 9.38 -4.52
CA GLY A 207 -16.94 10.53 -5.11
C GLY A 207 -18.25 10.86 -4.40
N THR A 208 -18.31 10.64 -3.09
CA THR A 208 -19.46 10.94 -2.25
C THR A 208 -19.18 12.14 -1.34
N VAL A 209 -20.23 12.91 -1.06
CA VAL A 209 -20.21 14.02 -0.11
C VAL A 209 -21.00 13.61 1.13
N SER A 210 -20.48 13.94 2.31
CA SER A 210 -21.15 13.74 3.58
C SER A 210 -21.02 15.00 4.41
N SER A 211 -22.06 15.34 5.16
CA SER A 211 -22.06 16.50 6.04
C SER A 211 -22.27 16.08 7.49
N TYR A 212 -21.71 16.87 8.40
CA TYR A 212 -21.88 16.74 9.83
C TYR A 212 -22.06 18.13 10.43
N LYS A 213 -23.06 18.30 11.30
CA LYS A 213 -23.31 19.55 12.00
C LYS A 213 -22.86 19.42 13.45
N ALA A 214 -21.85 20.20 13.83
CA ALA A 214 -21.37 20.30 15.19
C ALA A 214 -22.33 21.14 16.04
N SER A 215 -22.40 20.85 17.34
CA SER A 215 -23.17 21.66 18.29
C SER A 215 -22.41 22.90 18.78
N GLN A 216 -21.09 22.93 18.60
CA GLN A 216 -20.18 24.03 18.97
C GLN A 216 -18.94 23.97 18.08
N THR A 217 -18.07 24.99 18.15
CA THR A 217 -16.84 25.07 17.35
C THR A 217 -16.00 23.79 17.50
N PRO A 218 -15.75 23.06 16.40
CA PRO A 218 -15.04 21.80 16.46
C PRO A 218 -13.52 21.99 16.47
N SER A 219 -12.81 21.04 17.07
CA SER A 219 -11.39 20.79 16.73
C SER A 219 -11.29 19.62 15.75
N VAL A 220 -10.28 19.67 14.87
CA VAL A 220 -10.09 18.66 13.82
C VAL A 220 -8.73 18.01 13.95
N SER A 221 -8.72 16.68 14.03
CA SER A 221 -7.52 15.86 13.92
C SER A 221 -7.65 14.96 12.69
N PHE A 222 -6.60 14.79 11.91
CA PHE A 222 -6.70 14.02 10.67
C PHE A 222 -5.44 13.26 10.30
N GLY A 223 -5.69 12.15 9.60
CA GLY A 223 -4.68 11.29 9.01
C GLY A 223 -4.71 11.33 7.49
N ARG A 224 -4.24 10.25 6.85
CA ARG A 224 -4.25 10.15 5.38
C ARG A 224 -5.64 9.83 4.84
N GLN A 225 -6.38 8.95 5.52
CA GLN A 225 -7.68 8.42 5.06
C GLN A 225 -8.81 8.64 6.07
N VAL A 226 -8.51 9.27 7.20
CA VAL A 226 -9.44 9.45 8.30
C VAL A 226 -9.35 10.85 8.86
N ALA A 227 -10.44 11.31 9.47
CA ALA A 227 -10.47 12.53 10.25
C ALA A 227 -11.42 12.38 11.42
N ALA A 228 -11.15 13.10 12.51
CA ALA A 228 -12.00 13.21 13.67
C ALA A 228 -12.33 14.68 13.91
N ILE A 229 -13.61 14.95 14.14
CA ILE A 229 -14.19 16.23 14.51
C ILE A 229 -14.61 16.10 15.98
N VAL A 230 -13.99 16.88 16.87
CA VAL A 230 -14.24 16.80 18.32
C VAL A 230 -14.99 18.04 18.76
N VAL A 231 -16.13 17.82 19.43
CA VAL A 231 -17.14 18.81 19.80
C VAL A 231 -17.55 18.52 21.24
N GLY A 232 -16.79 19.05 22.21
CA GLY A 232 -16.94 18.67 23.62
C GLY A 232 -16.74 17.16 23.78
N ASP A 233 -17.75 16.48 24.31
CA ASP A 233 -17.73 15.02 24.50
C ASP A 233 -18.17 14.24 23.24
N GLN A 234 -18.60 14.91 22.17
CA GLN A 234 -19.02 14.26 20.93
C GLN A 234 -17.89 14.23 19.91
N ILE A 235 -17.59 13.05 19.38
CA ILE A 235 -16.57 12.85 18.34
C ILE A 235 -17.24 12.29 17.09
N ALA A 236 -17.08 12.96 15.95
CA ALA A 236 -17.47 12.45 14.64
C ALA A 236 -16.23 12.04 13.84
N CYS A 237 -16.10 10.76 13.53
CA CYS A 237 -15.01 10.23 12.70
C CYS A 237 -15.48 10.00 11.27
N TYR A 238 -14.66 10.41 10.32
CA TYR A 238 -14.85 10.19 8.89
C TYR A 238 -13.84 9.19 8.36
N ALA A 239 -14.29 8.23 7.57
CA ALA A 239 -13.43 7.33 6.82
C ALA A 239 -13.62 7.56 5.32
N ALA A 240 -12.55 7.99 4.64
CA ALA A 240 -12.57 8.31 3.21
C ALA A 240 -13.08 7.17 2.32
N THR A 241 -13.01 5.93 2.79
CA THR A 241 -13.41 4.76 2.00
C THR A 241 -14.77 4.20 2.32
N GLN A 242 -15.40 4.74 3.35
CA GLN A 242 -16.82 4.53 3.61
C GLN A 242 -17.63 5.76 3.21
N GLY A 243 -16.98 6.91 3.04
CA GLY A 243 -17.61 8.11 2.50
C GLY A 243 -18.62 8.76 3.44
N GLY A 244 -18.56 8.48 4.74
CA GLY A 244 -19.51 9.00 5.72
C GLY A 244 -18.93 9.17 7.13
N PHE A 245 -19.64 9.95 7.95
CA PHE A 245 -19.33 10.17 9.36
C PHE A 245 -19.94 9.08 10.26
N LYS A 246 -19.27 8.77 11.36
CA LYS A 246 -19.77 8.00 12.50
C LYS A 246 -19.47 8.74 13.79
N THR A 247 -20.43 8.76 14.71
CA THR A 247 -20.31 9.50 15.96
C THR A 247 -20.16 8.57 17.16
N VAL A 248 -19.46 9.06 18.18
CA VAL A 248 -19.38 8.45 19.51
C VAL A 248 -19.33 9.57 20.56
N ARG A 249 -19.73 9.25 21.80
CA ARG A 249 -19.59 10.16 22.94
C ARG A 249 -18.56 9.62 23.93
N MET A 250 -17.69 10.50 24.41
CA MET A 250 -16.69 10.19 25.41
C MET A 250 -16.23 11.46 26.13
N LYS A 251 -16.15 11.44 27.45
CA LYS A 251 -15.81 12.60 28.28
C LYS A 251 -14.35 13.01 28.10
N PHE A 252 -14.09 14.29 27.86
CA PHE A 252 -12.72 14.83 27.70
C PHE A 252 -11.80 13.99 26.78
N PRO A 253 -12.18 13.81 25.50
CA PRO A 253 -11.50 12.87 24.62
C PRO A 253 -10.13 13.39 24.17
N ALA A 254 -9.10 12.56 24.33
CA ALA A 254 -7.82 12.72 23.65
C ALA A 254 -7.82 11.89 22.35
N VAL A 255 -7.62 12.56 21.22
CA VAL A 255 -7.73 11.98 19.87
C VAL A 255 -6.38 11.99 19.17
N ASP A 256 -5.97 10.83 18.66
CA ASP A 256 -4.78 10.68 17.82
C ASP A 256 -5.16 10.04 16.47
N ALA A 257 -4.89 10.75 15.38
CA ALA A 257 -5.25 10.34 14.03
C ALA A 257 -3.99 9.97 13.21
N ASN A 258 -3.99 8.77 12.66
CA ASN A 258 -2.92 8.24 11.83
C ASN A 258 -3.42 7.87 10.44
N SER A 259 -2.57 7.25 9.60
CA SER A 259 -2.89 7.06 8.17
C SER A 259 -4.24 6.38 7.92
N GLU A 260 -4.54 5.30 8.62
CA GLU A 260 -5.74 4.47 8.41
C GLU A 260 -6.60 4.25 9.67
N LEU A 261 -6.29 4.94 10.78
CA LEU A 261 -7.00 4.75 12.05
C LEU A 261 -7.01 6.02 12.89
N ILE A 262 -7.97 6.08 13.81
CA ILE A 262 -8.00 7.07 14.89
C ILE A 262 -8.09 6.31 16.21
N THR A 263 -7.35 6.75 17.22
CA THR A 263 -7.57 6.30 18.60
C THR A 263 -8.16 7.42 19.42
N ILE A 264 -9.15 7.09 20.24
CA ILE A 264 -9.84 8.03 21.11
C ILE A 264 -9.70 7.48 22.52
N SER A 265 -9.09 8.23 23.42
CA SER A 265 -8.89 7.84 24.83
C SER A 265 -9.51 8.86 25.78
N SER A 266 -10.07 8.39 26.89
CA SER A 266 -10.58 9.25 27.97
C SER A 266 -10.14 8.71 29.32
N SER A 267 -9.50 9.58 30.10
CA SER A 267 -9.18 9.31 31.50
C SER A 267 -10.42 9.34 32.39
N ALA A 268 -11.40 10.19 32.08
CA ALA A 268 -12.64 10.31 32.84
C ALA A 268 -13.54 9.08 32.68
N ASP A 269 -13.70 8.58 31.46
CA ASP A 269 -14.49 7.38 31.19
C ASP A 269 -13.69 6.08 31.40
N LYS A 270 -12.36 6.18 31.60
CA LYS A 270 -11.41 5.06 31.65
C LYS A 270 -11.62 4.12 30.47
N LYS A 271 -11.64 4.68 29.25
CA LYS A 271 -11.91 3.95 28.01
C LYS A 271 -10.98 4.35 26.88
N VAL A 272 -10.70 3.39 26.02
CA VAL A 272 -10.05 3.61 24.72
C VAL A 272 -10.86 2.95 23.61
N LEU A 273 -11.03 3.69 22.51
CA LEU A 273 -11.66 3.24 21.27
C LEU A 273 -10.68 3.36 20.11
N GLY A 274 -10.74 2.40 19.19
CA GLY A 274 -10.17 2.54 17.86
C GLY A 274 -11.28 2.86 16.86
N PHE A 275 -11.02 3.72 15.89
CA PHE A 275 -11.85 3.91 14.71
C PHE A 275 -11.07 3.45 13.48
N SER A 276 -11.67 2.57 12.70
CA SER A 276 -11.05 2.03 11.50
C SER A 276 -11.37 2.89 10.29
N GLY A 277 -10.32 3.40 9.63
CA GLY A 277 -10.45 4.01 8.31
C GLY A 277 -10.77 3.01 7.19
N VAL A 278 -10.69 1.71 7.47
CA VAL A 278 -10.98 0.63 6.52
C VAL A 278 -12.45 0.24 6.58
N THR A 279 -12.97 -0.05 7.77
CA THR A 279 -14.35 -0.49 7.98
C THR A 279 -15.31 0.67 8.28
N GLY A 280 -14.78 1.84 8.65
CA GLY A 280 -15.56 3.02 9.07
C GLY A 280 -16.38 2.76 10.32
N ARG A 281 -15.86 1.94 11.24
CA ARG A 281 -16.53 1.56 12.49
C ARG A 281 -15.64 1.85 13.69
N PHE A 282 -16.29 2.01 14.85
CA PHE A 282 -15.62 2.03 16.14
C PHE A 282 -15.46 0.60 16.66
N SER A 283 -14.27 0.31 17.18
CA SER A 283 -14.00 -0.93 17.88
C SER A 283 -14.84 -1.05 19.14
N PRO A 284 -15.04 -2.26 19.68
CA PRO A 284 -15.43 -2.43 21.07
C PRO A 284 -14.48 -1.64 22.00
N PRO A 285 -14.99 -1.00 23.08
CA PRO A 285 -14.17 -0.22 23.99
C PRO A 285 -13.24 -1.11 24.82
N LEU A 286 -12.00 -0.67 25.00
CA LEU A 286 -11.14 -1.16 26.07
C LEU A 286 -11.43 -0.37 27.33
N VAL A 287 -11.85 -1.05 28.40
CA VAL A 287 -12.09 -0.44 29.72
C VAL A 287 -10.80 -0.51 30.54
N GLY A 288 -10.36 0.63 31.06
CA GLY A 288 -9.14 0.81 31.84
C GLY A 288 -8.39 2.10 31.51
N ASN A 289 -7.32 2.35 32.27
CA ASN A 289 -6.39 3.43 31.98
C ASN A 289 -5.28 2.90 31.07
N PHE A 290 -5.19 3.45 29.85
CA PHE A 290 -4.18 3.05 28.89
C PHE A 290 -3.42 4.25 28.35
N LYS A 291 -2.10 4.11 28.22
CA LYS A 291 -1.29 5.01 27.39
C LYS A 291 -1.29 4.47 25.96
N VAL A 292 -1.83 5.25 25.03
CA VAL A 292 -1.93 4.84 23.62
C VAL A 292 -0.73 5.35 22.83
N SER A 293 -0.24 4.53 21.92
CA SER A 293 0.77 4.90 20.92
C SER A 293 0.36 4.33 19.57
N THR A 294 0.62 5.07 18.51
CA THR A 294 0.08 4.76 17.18
C THR A 294 1.19 4.82 16.12
N ASN A 295 0.94 4.14 15.00
CA ASN A 295 1.68 4.32 13.76
C ASN A 295 0.67 4.22 12.60
N GLU A 296 1.11 4.15 11.34
CA GLU A 296 0.23 4.32 10.18
C GLU A 296 -1.03 3.43 10.18
N SER A 297 -0.92 2.17 10.58
CA SER A 297 -2.00 1.16 10.47
C SER A 297 -2.07 0.20 11.66
N VAL A 298 -1.56 0.62 12.83
CA VAL A 298 -1.65 -0.13 14.08
C VAL A 298 -1.62 0.85 15.25
N ALA A 299 -2.31 0.51 16.34
CA ALA A 299 -2.15 1.19 17.62
C ALA A 299 -1.81 0.18 18.72
N TYR A 300 -1.21 0.68 19.78
CA TYR A 300 -0.88 -0.09 20.98
C TYR A 300 -1.34 0.68 22.21
N ALA A 301 -2.18 0.04 23.03
CA ALA A 301 -2.68 0.55 24.29
C ALA A 301 -1.95 -0.17 25.42
N LYS A 302 -1.05 0.54 26.10
CA LYS A 302 -0.30 0.03 27.25
C LYS A 302 -1.07 0.28 28.54
N GLY A 303 -1.39 -0.78 29.27
CA GLY A 303 -2.12 -0.73 30.55
C GLY A 303 -1.57 -1.72 31.56
N ILE A 304 -2.14 -1.69 32.77
CA ILE A 304 -1.85 -2.64 33.85
C ILE A 304 -3.14 -3.43 34.15
N PRO A 305 -3.12 -4.77 34.19
CA PRO A 305 -1.97 -5.66 33.96
C PRO A 305 -1.72 -6.02 32.48
N PHE A 306 -2.60 -5.58 31.56
CA PHE A 306 -2.56 -6.01 30.17
C PHE A 306 -2.37 -4.84 29.20
N SER A 307 -1.72 -5.16 28.08
CA SER A 307 -1.61 -4.26 26.93
C SER A 307 -2.32 -4.87 25.71
N TYR A 308 -2.65 -4.05 24.72
CA TYR A 308 -3.44 -4.45 23.56
C TYR A 308 -2.92 -3.81 22.28
N ALA A 309 -3.00 -4.52 21.16
CA ALA A 309 -2.78 -3.94 19.84
C ALA A 309 -4.10 -3.80 19.09
N TYR A 310 -4.37 -2.62 18.51
CA TYR A 310 -5.53 -2.39 17.66
C TYR A 310 -5.21 -2.71 16.21
N SER A 311 -6.10 -3.49 15.59
CA SER A 311 -6.13 -3.67 14.14
C SER A 311 -7.27 -2.88 13.54
N PRO A 312 -7.01 -1.87 12.68
CA PRO A 312 -8.08 -1.24 11.89
C PRO A 312 -8.62 -2.18 10.81
N ILE A 313 -7.89 -3.22 10.40
CA ILE A 313 -8.36 -4.17 9.36
C ILE A 313 -9.39 -5.12 9.95
N LEU A 314 -9.14 -5.62 11.16
CA LEU A 314 -10.01 -6.55 11.87
C LEU A 314 -11.02 -5.82 12.77
N ASP A 315 -10.85 -4.51 12.93
CA ASP A 315 -11.64 -3.64 13.80
C ASP A 315 -11.76 -4.13 15.24
N ARG A 316 -10.63 -4.55 15.83
CA ARG A 316 -10.58 -5.04 17.20
C ARG A 316 -9.24 -4.83 17.88
N TRP A 317 -9.30 -4.79 19.20
CA TRP A 317 -8.14 -4.85 20.09
C TRP A 317 -7.79 -6.31 20.37
N VAL A 318 -6.50 -6.61 20.29
CA VAL A 318 -5.96 -7.95 20.54
C VAL A 318 -5.03 -7.87 21.73
N LYS A 319 -5.36 -8.60 22.78
CA LYS A 319 -4.58 -8.66 24.02
C LYS A 319 -3.16 -9.15 23.74
N SER A 320 -2.15 -8.43 24.23
CA SER A 320 -0.76 -8.88 24.20
C SER A 320 -0.57 -10.06 25.16
N PRO A 321 0.22 -11.09 24.75
CA PRO A 321 0.59 -12.18 25.64
C PRO A 321 1.64 -11.76 26.68
N GLU A 322 2.30 -10.62 26.52
CA GLU A 322 3.35 -10.16 27.42
C GLU A 322 2.79 -9.20 28.47
N LEU A 323 3.06 -9.48 29.74
CA LEU A 323 2.72 -8.60 30.85
C LEU A 323 3.75 -7.48 30.92
N ASN A 324 3.31 -6.22 30.93
CA ASN A 324 4.14 -5.05 31.21
C ASN A 324 5.38 -4.87 30.31
N SER A 325 5.32 -5.20 29.01
CA SER A 325 6.46 -4.92 28.11
C SER A 325 6.83 -3.42 28.15
N SER A 326 8.08 -3.14 28.56
CA SER A 326 8.63 -1.78 28.59
C SER A 326 9.18 -1.35 27.23
N ASN A 327 9.57 -2.32 26.39
CA ASN A 327 10.27 -2.10 25.14
C ASN A 327 9.40 -2.53 23.96
N ILE A 328 8.62 -1.59 23.45
CA ILE A 328 7.79 -1.77 22.26
C ILE A 328 8.41 -1.07 21.07
N THR A 329 8.24 -1.65 19.89
CA THR A 329 8.49 -1.00 18.61
C THR A 329 7.21 -1.02 17.80
N LEU A 330 6.74 0.16 17.40
CA LEU A 330 5.65 0.29 16.46
C LEU A 330 6.19 0.40 15.05
N LEU A 331 5.88 -0.60 14.24
CA LEU A 331 6.08 -0.60 12.80
C LEU A 331 4.82 -0.07 12.12
N ARG A 332 4.88 0.15 10.81
CA ARG A 332 3.77 0.68 10.01
C ARG A 332 2.44 -0.03 10.26
N ASN A 333 2.46 -1.35 10.38
CA ASN A 333 1.28 -2.22 10.52
C ASN A 333 1.51 -3.34 11.55
N SER A 334 2.44 -3.16 12.49
CA SER A 334 2.80 -4.19 13.45
C SER A 334 3.31 -3.62 14.76
N VAL A 335 3.13 -4.38 15.83
CA VAL A 335 3.74 -4.14 17.14
C VAL A 335 4.76 -5.23 17.39
N VAL A 336 5.95 -4.88 17.86
CA VAL A 336 6.94 -5.85 18.33
C VAL A 336 7.31 -5.50 19.76
N GLU A 337 7.20 -6.48 20.65
CA GLU A 337 7.51 -6.39 22.07
C GLU A 337 8.77 -7.21 22.35
N ARG A 338 9.72 -6.63 23.08
CA ARG A 338 10.85 -7.39 23.63
C ARG A 338 10.42 -8.09 24.92
N ARG A 339 10.88 -9.32 25.10
CA ARG A 339 10.65 -10.18 26.27
C ARG A 339 11.95 -10.83 26.75
N LYS A 340 11.93 -11.41 27.95
CA LYS A 340 13.02 -12.28 28.40
C LYS A 340 13.12 -13.48 27.44
N GLY A 341 14.28 -13.65 26.81
CA GLY A 341 14.52 -14.74 25.84
C GLY A 341 13.90 -14.54 24.46
N GLY A 342 13.59 -13.30 24.04
CA GLY A 342 13.32 -13.00 22.63
C GLY A 342 12.30 -11.90 22.39
N PHE A 343 11.38 -12.13 21.46
CA PHE A 343 10.43 -11.14 20.95
C PHE A 343 9.04 -11.73 20.73
N THR A 344 8.02 -10.88 20.82
CA THR A 344 6.64 -11.22 20.41
C THR A 344 6.16 -10.14 19.45
N ALA A 345 5.58 -10.53 18.32
CA ALA A 345 5.12 -9.59 17.31
C ALA A 345 3.65 -9.80 16.93
N PHE A 346 2.97 -8.70 16.68
CA PHE A 346 1.60 -8.62 16.20
C PHE A 346 1.58 -7.93 14.84
N SER A 347 0.77 -8.43 13.92
CA SER A 347 0.42 -7.72 12.69
C SER A 347 -1.02 -7.29 12.77
N ALA A 348 -1.32 -6.06 12.32
CA ALA A 348 -2.70 -5.59 12.16
C ALA A 348 -3.54 -6.50 11.23
N ARG A 349 -2.93 -7.43 10.50
CA ARG A 349 -3.64 -8.40 9.66
C ARG A 349 -4.03 -9.69 10.39
N SER A 350 -3.55 -9.88 11.61
CA SER A 350 -3.71 -11.11 12.37
C SER A 350 -4.48 -10.85 13.66
N PRO A 351 -5.28 -11.80 14.13
CA PRO A 351 -5.78 -11.78 15.50
C PRO A 351 -4.79 -12.39 16.51
N PHE A 352 -3.62 -12.84 16.06
CA PHE A 352 -2.66 -13.58 16.89
C PHE A 352 -1.30 -12.88 16.97
N TRP A 353 -0.63 -13.11 18.09
CA TRP A 353 0.76 -12.73 18.36
C TRP A 353 1.69 -13.92 18.08
N VAL A 354 2.90 -13.63 17.59
CA VAL A 354 3.88 -14.66 17.22
C VAL A 354 5.20 -14.42 17.91
N ARG A 355 5.69 -15.45 18.59
CA ARG A 355 6.93 -15.42 19.36
C ARG A 355 8.14 -15.74 18.49
N LEU A 356 9.27 -15.16 18.85
CA LEU A 356 10.62 -15.51 18.41
C LEU A 356 11.47 -15.75 19.65
N SER A 357 12.05 -16.94 19.76
CA SER A 357 13.12 -17.19 20.73
C SER A 357 14.41 -16.58 20.20
N ALA A 358 15.10 -15.79 21.02
CA ALA A 358 16.39 -15.20 20.69
C ALA A 358 17.23 -14.97 21.95
N SER A 359 18.54 -14.89 21.81
CA SER A 359 19.45 -14.61 22.92
C SER A 359 19.20 -13.23 23.54
N SER A 360 19.64 -13.05 24.79
CA SER A 360 19.61 -11.73 25.45
C SER A 360 20.44 -10.68 24.71
N SER A 361 21.47 -11.10 23.99
CA SER A 361 22.36 -10.25 23.18
C SER A 361 21.78 -9.86 21.82
N ALA A 362 20.63 -10.42 21.43
CA ALA A 362 20.04 -10.16 20.13
C ALA A 362 19.73 -8.65 19.95
N SER A 363 20.18 -8.10 18.83
CA SER A 363 20.03 -6.68 18.50
C SER A 363 18.92 -6.44 17.48
N VAL A 364 18.26 -5.29 17.59
CA VAL A 364 17.16 -4.89 16.71
C VAL A 364 17.65 -3.88 15.69
N THR A 365 17.43 -4.13 14.41
CA THR A 365 17.64 -3.15 13.34
C THR A 365 16.31 -2.70 12.77
N LEU A 366 16.09 -1.39 12.77
CA LEU A 366 14.90 -0.76 12.19
C LEU A 366 15.17 -0.29 10.76
N PRO A 367 14.16 -0.32 9.88
CA PRO A 367 14.28 0.25 8.55
C PRO A 367 14.59 1.75 8.63
N ARG A 368 15.37 2.25 7.66
CA ARG A 368 15.79 3.65 7.58
C ARG A 368 14.56 4.57 7.67
N ARG A 369 14.64 5.59 8.54
CA ARG A 369 13.56 6.55 8.88
C ARG A 369 12.39 5.99 9.69
N GLY A 370 12.51 4.81 10.33
CA GLY A 370 11.55 4.30 11.33
C GLY A 370 10.12 4.04 10.83
N ARG A 371 9.90 4.03 9.51
CA ARG A 371 8.56 3.95 8.89
C ARG A 371 8.37 2.71 8.01
N GLY A 372 8.97 1.59 8.37
CA GLY A 372 8.82 0.34 7.62
C GLY A 372 7.84 -0.67 8.22
N SER A 373 7.58 -1.71 7.45
CA SER A 373 6.64 -2.81 7.74
C SER A 373 7.34 -4.09 8.19
N PHE A 374 8.65 -4.02 8.45
CA PHE A 374 9.46 -5.12 8.98
C PHE A 374 10.38 -4.60 10.09
N LEU A 375 10.86 -5.54 10.89
CA LEU A 375 11.89 -5.37 11.91
C LEU A 375 12.86 -6.54 11.79
N LEU A 376 14.15 -6.27 11.98
CA LEU A 376 15.18 -7.29 11.95
C LEU A 376 15.71 -7.55 13.36
N VAL A 377 15.84 -8.82 13.71
CA VAL A 377 16.52 -9.28 14.92
C VAL A 377 17.77 -10.03 14.50
N SER A 378 18.91 -9.53 14.94
CA SER A 378 20.23 -10.12 14.75
C SER A 378 20.60 -10.94 15.98
N ASP A 379 20.75 -12.26 15.83
CA ASP A 379 21.11 -13.18 16.91
C ASP A 379 22.28 -14.07 16.48
N GLY A 380 23.51 -13.65 16.78
CA GLY A 380 24.72 -14.25 16.23
C GLY A 380 24.72 -14.27 14.70
N ASN A 381 24.91 -15.47 14.12
CA ASN A 381 24.88 -15.68 12.67
C ASN A 381 23.47 -15.84 12.08
N LEU A 382 22.41 -15.68 12.88
CA LEU A 382 21.03 -15.67 12.41
C LEU A 382 20.52 -14.23 12.29
N VAL A 383 19.73 -13.99 11.24
CA VAL A 383 18.91 -12.80 11.10
C VAL A 383 17.47 -13.22 10.91
N HIS A 384 16.61 -12.73 11.80
CA HIS A 384 15.18 -12.90 11.72
C HIS A 384 14.55 -11.61 11.21
N VAL A 385 13.63 -11.71 10.26
CA VAL A 385 12.78 -10.60 9.81
C VAL A 385 11.34 -10.87 10.22
N TRP A 386 10.71 -9.88 10.82
CA TRP A 386 9.27 -9.91 11.05
C TRP A 386 8.54 -9.71 9.73
N ASP A 387 7.90 -10.77 9.27
CA ASP A 387 7.00 -10.76 8.13
C ASP A 387 5.58 -10.47 8.61
N SER A 388 5.21 -9.19 8.57
CA SER A 388 3.88 -8.75 8.96
C SER A 388 2.77 -9.19 8.01
N LYS A 389 3.09 -9.69 6.82
CA LYS A 389 2.09 -10.17 5.85
C LYS A 389 1.70 -11.61 6.18
N LEU A 390 2.67 -12.50 6.35
CA LEU A 390 2.41 -13.90 6.73
C LEU A 390 2.32 -14.11 8.24
N VAL A 391 2.61 -13.07 9.02
CA VAL A 391 2.55 -13.09 10.48
C VAL A 391 3.50 -14.16 11.02
N ARG A 392 4.78 -14.07 10.64
CA ARG A 392 5.82 -15.02 11.05
C ARG A 392 7.18 -14.35 11.16
N TRP A 393 8.11 -15.03 11.80
CA TRP A 393 9.54 -14.69 11.73
C TRP A 393 10.18 -15.53 10.64
N ALA A 394 10.73 -14.87 9.62
CA ALA A 394 11.51 -15.54 8.59
C ALA A 394 13.00 -15.41 8.92
N THR A 395 13.75 -16.51 8.85
CA THR A 395 15.14 -16.57 9.32
C THR A 395 16.08 -16.85 8.15
N VAL A 396 17.26 -16.23 8.18
CA VAL A 396 18.39 -16.56 7.31
C VAL A 396 19.66 -16.67 8.16
N ARG A 397 20.59 -17.54 7.75
CA ARG A 397 21.94 -17.62 8.30
C ARG A 397 22.89 -16.80 7.44
N THR A 398 23.66 -15.92 8.05
CA THR A 398 24.65 -15.04 7.38
C THR A 398 25.98 -15.07 8.13
N GLY A 399 27.00 -14.41 7.61
CA GLY A 399 28.20 -14.06 8.35
C GLY A 399 27.92 -13.09 9.52
N THR A 400 28.85 -13.04 10.48
CA THR A 400 28.75 -12.18 11.68
C THR A 400 29.11 -10.72 11.40
N LYS A 401 30.06 -10.48 10.50
CA LYS A 401 30.34 -9.13 9.96
C LYS A 401 29.39 -8.88 8.81
N ARG A 402 28.42 -7.98 9.00
CA ARG A 402 27.40 -7.70 7.99
C ARG A 402 26.95 -6.25 7.99
N GLN A 403 26.65 -5.73 6.81
CA GLN A 403 25.92 -4.48 6.64
C GLN A 403 24.44 -4.79 6.35
N ILE A 404 23.55 -4.12 7.07
CA ILE A 404 22.09 -4.28 6.91
C ILE A 404 21.52 -2.95 6.43
N VAL A 405 20.81 -2.97 5.30
CA VAL A 405 20.09 -1.80 4.78
C VAL A 405 18.64 -2.17 4.52
N GLY A 406 17.73 -1.46 5.19
CA GLY A 406 16.30 -1.70 5.07
C GLY A 406 15.51 -0.43 4.75
N TYR A 407 14.51 -0.54 3.86
CA TYR A 407 13.56 0.54 3.61
C TYR A 407 12.16 0.00 3.33
N ARG A 408 11.16 0.46 4.10
CA ARG A 408 9.73 0.10 4.05
C ARG A 408 9.39 -1.38 3.97
N VAL A 409 9.57 -2.03 2.82
CA VAL A 409 9.17 -3.43 2.57
C VAL A 409 10.28 -4.29 1.98
N VAL A 410 11.47 -3.74 1.75
CA VAL A 410 12.66 -4.49 1.32
C VAL A 410 13.79 -4.31 2.33
N THR A 411 14.53 -5.37 2.58
CA THR A 411 15.80 -5.30 3.31
C THR A 411 16.86 -6.12 2.62
N LEU A 412 18.09 -5.65 2.73
CA LEU A 412 19.29 -6.25 2.19
C LEU A 412 20.28 -6.49 3.31
N ILE A 413 21.04 -7.57 3.18
CA ILE A 413 22.18 -7.89 4.03
C ILE A 413 23.33 -8.24 3.09
N GLU A 414 24.52 -7.73 3.36
CA GLU A 414 25.75 -8.28 2.79
C GLU A 414 26.67 -8.67 3.94
N ASP A 415 27.39 -9.78 3.79
CA ASP A 415 28.31 -10.30 4.81
C ASP A 415 29.75 -10.48 4.29
N GLY A 416 30.11 -9.73 3.24
CA GLY A 416 31.38 -9.85 2.53
C GLY A 416 31.46 -11.00 1.51
N ALA A 417 30.70 -12.09 1.69
CA ALA A 417 30.71 -13.23 0.76
C ALA A 417 29.40 -13.37 -0.03
N ASN A 418 28.27 -13.09 0.62
CA ASN A 418 26.95 -13.25 0.06
C ASN A 418 26.09 -12.00 0.27
N GLY A 419 25.22 -11.76 -0.70
CA GLY A 419 24.14 -10.79 -0.62
C GLY A 419 22.83 -11.52 -0.34
N TYR A 420 22.06 -11.01 0.62
CA TYR A 420 20.74 -11.51 0.97
C TYR A 420 19.71 -10.42 0.79
N GLY A 421 18.54 -10.76 0.27
CA GLY A 421 17.42 -9.85 0.18
C GLY A 421 16.16 -10.51 0.73
N PHE A 422 15.44 -9.78 1.59
CA PHE A 422 14.09 -10.13 1.98
C PHE A 422 13.10 -9.10 1.48
N GLY A 423 12.02 -9.61 0.90
CA GLY A 423 10.94 -8.82 0.34
C GLY A 423 9.61 -9.14 1.00
N LEU A 424 8.93 -8.16 1.60
CA LEU A 424 7.65 -8.40 2.29
C LEU A 424 6.51 -8.88 1.37
N PHE A 425 6.61 -8.74 0.03
CA PHE A 425 5.60 -9.34 -0.85
C PHE A 425 5.98 -10.73 -1.36
N HIS A 426 7.27 -11.09 -1.35
CA HIS A 426 7.75 -12.44 -1.64
C HIS A 426 7.82 -13.36 -0.42
N ASN A 427 7.96 -12.77 0.77
CA ASN A 427 7.97 -13.46 2.06
C ASN A 427 9.07 -14.52 2.19
N SER A 428 10.15 -14.39 1.42
CA SER A 428 11.29 -15.29 1.40
C SER A 428 12.59 -14.51 1.38
N TRP A 429 13.64 -15.14 1.91
CA TRP A 429 15.00 -14.72 1.70
C TRP A 429 15.47 -15.23 0.33
N ASP A 430 16.01 -14.33 -0.49
CA ASP A 430 16.82 -14.66 -1.66
C ASP A 430 18.30 -14.47 -1.26
N SER A 431 19.21 -15.31 -1.75
CA SER A 431 20.65 -15.21 -1.49
C SER A 431 21.46 -15.36 -2.78
N VAL A 432 22.57 -14.64 -2.90
CA VAL A 432 23.50 -14.73 -4.03
C VAL A 432 24.94 -14.56 -3.56
N SER A 433 25.87 -15.33 -4.12
CA SER A 433 27.29 -15.12 -3.89
C SER A 433 27.76 -13.85 -4.59
N LEU A 434 28.51 -13.01 -3.88
CA LEU A 434 28.98 -11.72 -4.39
C LEU A 434 30.29 -11.89 -5.14
N GLN A 435 30.36 -11.32 -6.35
CA GLN A 435 31.56 -11.36 -7.19
C GLN A 435 32.37 -10.07 -7.03
N GLY A 436 33.33 -10.09 -6.11
CA GLY A 436 34.22 -8.96 -5.81
C GLY A 436 33.72 -8.06 -4.67
N PRO A 437 34.53 -7.06 -4.26
CA PRO A 437 34.20 -6.18 -3.14
C PRO A 437 32.89 -5.40 -3.37
N VAL A 438 32.10 -5.25 -2.32
CA VAL A 438 30.88 -4.41 -2.33
C VAL A 438 31.30 -2.94 -2.40
N GLN A 439 30.82 -2.26 -3.43
CA GLN A 439 31.01 -0.81 -3.62
C GLN A 439 29.86 -0.03 -2.99
N SER A 440 28.64 -0.53 -3.09
CA SER A 440 27.48 0.12 -2.49
C SER A 440 26.32 -0.84 -2.24
N ILE A 441 25.50 -0.50 -1.26
CA ILE A 441 24.26 -1.18 -0.92
C ILE A 441 23.18 -0.14 -0.65
N ALA A 442 22.03 -0.28 -1.31
CA ALA A 442 20.95 0.69 -1.19
C ALA A 442 19.59 0.00 -1.23
N ALA A 443 18.67 0.47 -0.39
CA ALA A 443 17.27 0.07 -0.39
C ALA A 443 16.37 1.29 -0.54
N ASN A 444 15.40 1.23 -1.45
CA ASN A 444 14.37 2.24 -1.61
C ASN A 444 12.99 1.58 -1.73
N SER A 445 12.22 1.72 -0.67
CA SER A 445 10.84 1.26 -0.54
C SER A 445 10.61 -0.23 -0.78
N SER A 446 10.69 -0.71 -2.02
CA SER A 446 10.39 -2.08 -2.42
C SER A 446 11.38 -2.64 -3.43
N ILE A 447 12.46 -1.93 -3.71
CA ILE A 447 13.60 -2.39 -4.49
C ILE A 447 14.88 -1.99 -3.78
N GLY A 448 15.91 -2.79 -3.93
CA GLY A 448 17.25 -2.45 -3.50
C GLY A 448 18.29 -3.14 -4.37
N PHE A 449 19.54 -2.75 -4.22
CA PHE A 449 20.64 -3.38 -4.92
C PHE A 449 21.87 -3.49 -4.04
N ILE A 450 22.71 -4.47 -4.38
CA ILE A 450 24.10 -4.59 -3.94
C ILE A 450 24.94 -4.46 -5.21
N GLN A 451 25.80 -3.45 -5.25
CA GLN A 451 26.75 -3.25 -6.34
C GLN A 451 28.12 -3.72 -5.88
N THR A 452 28.70 -4.64 -6.63
CA THR A 452 30.12 -5.01 -6.51
C THR A 452 30.93 -4.33 -7.61
N SER A 453 32.25 -4.50 -7.59
CA SER A 453 33.11 -4.04 -8.68
C SER A 453 32.82 -4.68 -10.04
N LYS A 454 32.03 -5.77 -10.09
CA LYS A 454 31.73 -6.52 -11.33
C LYS A 454 30.25 -6.60 -11.66
N GLN A 455 29.37 -6.55 -10.65
CA GLN A 455 27.96 -6.90 -10.83
C GLN A 455 27.02 -5.98 -10.05
N LEU A 456 25.80 -5.86 -10.56
CA LEU A 456 24.69 -5.20 -9.88
C LEU A 456 23.62 -6.24 -9.55
N HIS A 457 23.55 -6.64 -8.29
CA HIS A 457 22.55 -7.59 -7.79
C HIS A 457 21.32 -6.82 -7.33
N VAL A 458 20.21 -7.00 -8.03
CA VAL A 458 18.96 -6.30 -7.73
C VAL A 458 18.00 -7.22 -6.97
N PHE A 459 17.50 -6.74 -5.84
CA PHE A 459 16.52 -7.42 -5.02
C PHE A 459 15.23 -6.60 -5.01
N SER A 460 14.10 -7.27 -5.21
CA SER A 460 12.79 -6.63 -5.16
C SER A 460 11.92 -7.30 -4.13
N ALA A 461 11.21 -6.47 -3.37
CA ALA A 461 10.17 -6.90 -2.46
C ALA A 461 8.86 -7.23 -3.16
N ASN A 462 8.60 -6.70 -4.36
CA ASN A 462 7.31 -6.85 -5.05
C ASN A 462 7.24 -8.11 -5.89
N GLY A 463 6.16 -8.87 -5.68
CA GLY A 463 5.55 -9.70 -6.73
C GLY A 463 4.61 -8.84 -7.58
N SER A 464 4.20 -9.33 -8.75
CA SER A 464 3.51 -8.50 -9.76
C SER A 464 2.11 -7.97 -9.30
N LEU A 465 1.60 -6.89 -9.94
CA LEU A 465 0.50 -6.04 -9.44
C LEU A 465 -0.81 -6.14 -10.23
N SER A 466 -1.95 -6.18 -9.52
CA SER A 466 -3.32 -5.88 -10.00
C SER A 466 -3.80 -4.55 -9.41
N ARG A 467 -4.93 -4.02 -9.91
CA ARG A 467 -5.31 -2.60 -9.81
C ARG A 467 -6.08 -2.18 -8.54
N ILE A 468 -5.90 -2.85 -7.40
CA ILE A 468 -6.59 -2.43 -6.17
C ILE A 468 -5.73 -1.36 -5.47
N SER A 469 -6.07 -0.09 -5.73
CA SER A 469 -5.26 1.10 -5.41
C SER A 469 -4.92 1.28 -3.92
N ARG A 470 -5.63 0.60 -3.01
CA ARG A 470 -5.53 0.84 -1.57
C ARG A 470 -4.74 -0.21 -0.79
N PHE A 471 -4.62 -1.41 -1.34
CA PHE A 471 -3.88 -2.52 -0.76
C PHE A 471 -3.17 -3.25 -1.91
N PRO A 472 -2.04 -2.72 -2.41
CA PRO A 472 -1.30 -3.35 -3.50
C PRO A 472 -0.98 -4.82 -3.23
N GLU A 473 -1.02 -5.28 -1.97
CA GLU A 473 -0.90 -6.67 -1.52
C GLU A 473 -2.08 -7.61 -1.82
N PHE A 474 -3.27 -7.10 -2.20
CA PHE A 474 -4.36 -7.95 -2.74
C PHE A 474 -4.21 -8.19 -4.24
N SER A 475 -3.15 -7.64 -4.84
CA SER A 475 -2.67 -8.07 -6.14
C SER A 475 -2.09 -9.47 -6.02
N ARG A 476 -2.66 -10.41 -6.77
CA ARG A 476 -2.13 -11.78 -6.85
C ARG A 476 -1.60 -11.96 -8.26
N PHE A 477 -0.34 -11.57 -8.48
CA PHE A 477 0.43 -12.18 -9.54
C PHE A 477 1.57 -12.96 -8.91
N GLN A 478 1.76 -14.18 -9.40
CA GLN A 478 2.78 -15.08 -8.91
C GLN A 478 3.94 -15.07 -9.89
N LEU A 479 5.14 -14.80 -9.38
CA LEU A 479 6.35 -14.84 -10.19
C LEU A 479 6.62 -16.26 -10.67
N LYS A 480 6.90 -16.39 -11.96
CA LYS A 480 7.45 -17.63 -12.52
C LYS A 480 8.82 -17.94 -11.93
N GLY A 481 9.16 -19.24 -11.84
CA GLY A 481 10.40 -19.70 -11.22
C GLY A 481 10.48 -19.47 -9.70
N LYS A 482 9.39 -19.02 -9.07
CA LYS A 482 9.27 -18.87 -7.62
C LYS A 482 8.07 -19.65 -7.12
N ASN A 483 8.17 -20.16 -5.90
CA ASN A 483 7.09 -20.93 -5.31
C ASN A 483 5.87 -20.03 -5.06
N LEU A 484 4.70 -20.50 -5.48
CA LEU A 484 3.41 -20.00 -5.05
C LEU A 484 3.17 -20.41 -3.62
N ARG A 485 3.18 -19.42 -2.71
CA ARG A 485 2.86 -19.64 -1.31
C ARG A 485 1.37 -19.42 -1.08
N LEU A 486 0.67 -20.50 -0.75
CA LEU A 486 -0.73 -20.48 -0.36
C LEU A 486 -0.81 -20.63 1.15
N ILE A 487 -1.22 -19.54 1.82
CA ILE A 487 -1.57 -19.62 3.24
C ILE A 487 -3.06 -19.89 3.35
N GLN A 488 -3.37 -21.07 3.85
CA GLN A 488 -4.72 -21.54 4.09
C GLN A 488 -5.01 -21.43 5.58
N ALA A 489 -6.18 -20.89 5.91
CA ALA A 489 -6.68 -20.86 7.28
C ALA A 489 -7.90 -21.80 7.38
N ALA A 490 -7.83 -22.74 8.31
CA ALA A 490 -8.87 -23.73 8.56
C ALA A 490 -8.77 -24.18 10.03
N PRO A 491 -9.79 -24.86 10.59
CA PRO A 491 -9.67 -25.45 11.92
C PRO A 491 -8.42 -26.33 12.02
N GLY A 492 -7.72 -26.29 13.16
CA GLY A 492 -6.54 -27.11 13.36
C GLY A 492 -6.87 -28.59 13.19
N ARG A 493 -5.93 -29.35 12.62
CA ARG A 493 -6.06 -30.77 12.25
C ARG A 493 -7.07 -31.05 11.11
N SER A 494 -7.60 -30.03 10.44
CA SER A 494 -8.30 -30.24 9.17
C SER A 494 -7.33 -30.75 8.10
N TYR A 495 -7.79 -31.50 7.10
CA TYR A 495 -7.01 -31.76 5.90
C TYR A 495 -7.42 -30.78 4.80
N ALA A 496 -6.48 -29.98 4.29
CA ALA A 496 -6.76 -29.02 3.22
C ALA A 496 -6.24 -29.56 1.89
N ILE A 497 -7.09 -29.57 0.87
CA ILE A 497 -6.78 -30.00 -0.49
C ILE A 497 -6.85 -28.77 -1.41
N THR A 498 -5.74 -28.48 -2.09
CA THR A 498 -5.67 -27.37 -3.06
C THR A 498 -6.10 -27.85 -4.43
N LEU A 499 -7.17 -27.25 -4.94
CA LEU A 499 -7.70 -27.46 -6.28
C LEU A 499 -7.20 -26.36 -7.21
N LEU A 500 -6.85 -26.73 -8.44
CA LEU A 500 -6.50 -25.86 -9.55
C LEU A 500 -7.48 -26.08 -10.69
N GLY A 501 -8.15 -25.02 -11.15
CA GLY A 501 -8.97 -25.05 -12.37
C GLY A 501 -8.26 -24.38 -13.54
N LEU A 502 -8.59 -24.78 -14.77
CA LEU A 502 -8.14 -24.09 -16.00
C LEU A 502 -9.05 -22.92 -16.43
N GLY A 503 -10.07 -22.61 -15.64
CA GLY A 503 -10.96 -21.47 -15.86
C GLY A 503 -11.77 -21.13 -14.62
N VAL A 504 -12.35 -19.93 -14.61
CA VAL A 504 -13.22 -19.45 -13.54
C VAL A 504 -14.65 -19.89 -13.84
N GLY A 505 -15.30 -20.49 -12.86
CA GLY A 505 -16.72 -20.83 -12.89
C GLY A 505 -17.39 -20.37 -11.59
N VAL A 506 -18.71 -20.39 -11.52
CA VAL A 506 -19.43 -20.18 -10.25
C VAL A 506 -20.56 -21.19 -10.17
N GLN A 507 -20.42 -22.18 -9.30
CA GLN A 507 -21.42 -23.22 -9.10
C GLN A 507 -21.68 -23.41 -7.62
N ARG A 508 -22.96 -23.46 -7.22
CA ARG A 508 -23.33 -23.81 -5.84
C ARG A 508 -23.24 -25.31 -5.65
N THR A 509 -22.66 -25.73 -4.52
CA THR A 509 -22.52 -27.13 -4.11
C THR A 509 -22.96 -27.28 -2.66
N PRO A 510 -23.21 -28.52 -2.17
CA PRO A 510 -23.45 -28.75 -0.74
C PRO A 510 -22.30 -28.29 0.17
N MET A 511 -21.08 -28.16 -0.38
CA MET A 511 -19.88 -27.73 0.33
C MET A 511 -19.63 -26.21 0.22
N GLY A 512 -20.54 -25.44 -0.36
CA GLY A 512 -20.38 -24.00 -0.62
C GLY A 512 -20.27 -23.67 -2.11
N VAL A 513 -19.76 -22.49 -2.44
CA VAL A 513 -19.64 -22.03 -3.84
C VAL A 513 -18.30 -22.48 -4.42
N LEU A 514 -18.34 -23.27 -5.48
CA LEU A 514 -17.17 -23.61 -6.30
C LEU A 514 -16.89 -22.48 -7.29
N TYR A 515 -15.67 -21.96 -7.28
CA TYR A 515 -15.20 -20.87 -8.15
C TYR A 515 -14.37 -21.36 -9.36
N LEU A 516 -14.34 -22.67 -9.58
CA LEU A 516 -13.62 -23.32 -10.67
C LEU A 516 -14.61 -23.75 -11.76
N ASN A 517 -14.21 -23.64 -13.02
CA ASN A 517 -15.02 -24.10 -14.14
C ASN A 517 -14.97 -25.63 -14.24
N LEU A 518 -16.06 -26.33 -13.87
CA LEU A 518 -16.17 -27.80 -13.95
C LEU A 518 -16.18 -28.34 -15.38
N SER A 519 -16.50 -27.52 -16.39
CA SER A 519 -16.42 -27.92 -17.80
C SER A 519 -14.98 -28.01 -18.30
N LEU A 520 -14.00 -27.60 -17.48
CA LEU A 520 -12.58 -27.74 -17.75
C LEU A 520 -11.92 -28.65 -16.71
N PRO A 521 -10.78 -29.28 -17.03
CA PRO A 521 -10.03 -30.08 -16.07
C PRO A 521 -9.73 -29.33 -14.77
N ILE A 522 -9.87 -30.04 -13.64
CA ILE A 522 -9.47 -29.61 -12.31
C ILE A 522 -8.37 -30.55 -11.82
N PHE A 523 -7.28 -29.97 -11.33
CA PHE A 523 -6.13 -30.69 -10.79
C PHE A 523 -6.07 -30.52 -9.28
N VAL A 524 -5.65 -31.58 -8.58
CA VAL A 524 -5.27 -31.48 -7.17
C VAL A 524 -3.77 -31.17 -7.12
N LEU A 525 -3.43 -29.95 -6.70
CA LEU A 525 -2.02 -29.52 -6.61
C LEU A 525 -1.32 -30.07 -5.36
N GLY A 526 -2.08 -30.51 -4.38
CA GLY A 526 -1.58 -31.12 -3.16
C GLY A 526 -2.58 -30.99 -2.01
N GLY A 527 -2.28 -31.68 -0.92
CA GLY A 527 -2.98 -31.50 0.33
C GLY A 527 -2.07 -31.74 1.51
N ALA A 528 -2.40 -31.14 2.64
CA ALA A 528 -1.68 -31.38 3.88
C ALA A 528 -2.60 -31.18 5.10
N LEU A 529 -2.18 -31.77 6.21
CA LEU A 529 -2.82 -31.55 7.50
C LEU A 529 -2.54 -30.12 7.95
N VAL A 530 -3.61 -29.41 8.29
CA VAL A 530 -3.55 -28.07 8.86
C VAL A 530 -2.99 -28.20 10.28
N PRO A 531 -1.88 -27.52 10.61
CA PRO A 531 -1.33 -27.54 11.95
C PRO A 531 -2.34 -27.10 13.01
N SER A 532 -2.07 -27.40 14.28
CA SER A 532 -2.98 -27.08 15.39
C SER A 532 -3.25 -25.58 15.56
N ASP A 533 -2.39 -24.71 15.03
CA ASP A 533 -2.58 -23.26 15.01
C ASP A 533 -3.58 -22.77 13.95
N GLY A 534 -4.09 -23.70 13.12
CA GLY A 534 -5.08 -23.43 12.08
C GLY A 534 -4.52 -22.81 10.80
N ARG A 535 -3.20 -22.84 10.58
CA ARG A 535 -2.56 -22.25 9.39
C ARG A 535 -1.66 -23.22 8.67
N LEU A 536 -2.03 -23.53 7.43
CA LEU A 536 -1.21 -24.33 6.53
C LEU A 536 -0.55 -23.43 5.49
N ASP A 537 0.76 -23.56 5.35
CA ASP A 537 1.56 -22.83 4.36
C ASP A 537 2.04 -23.82 3.30
N LEU A 538 1.30 -23.87 2.18
CA LEU A 538 1.65 -24.69 1.03
C LEU A 538 2.53 -23.92 0.07
N SER A 539 3.55 -24.60 -0.46
CA SER A 539 4.54 -24.02 -1.35
C SER A 539 4.56 -24.80 -2.65
N ILE A 540 3.94 -24.26 -3.68
CA ILE A 540 3.79 -24.92 -4.98
C ILE A 540 4.82 -24.34 -5.94
N PRO A 541 5.79 -25.12 -6.47
CA PRO A 541 6.75 -24.59 -7.43
C PRO A 541 6.04 -24.15 -8.72
N ILE A 542 6.29 -22.91 -9.15
CA ILE A 542 5.83 -22.43 -10.46
C ILE A 542 7.00 -22.50 -11.43
N PRO A 543 6.89 -23.25 -12.54
CA PRO A 543 7.94 -23.32 -13.54
C PRO A 543 8.34 -21.94 -14.07
N ASN A 544 9.62 -21.77 -14.44
CA ASN A 544 10.08 -20.57 -15.12
C ASN A 544 9.78 -20.62 -16.64
N ASP A 545 8.53 -20.89 -17.01
CA ASP A 545 8.12 -21.07 -18.41
C ASP A 545 7.48 -19.78 -18.97
N PRO A 546 8.04 -19.16 -20.02
CA PRO A 546 7.45 -18.01 -20.71
C PRO A 546 5.98 -18.17 -21.10
N SER A 547 5.53 -19.37 -21.48
CA SER A 547 4.16 -19.67 -21.93
C SER A 547 3.09 -19.39 -20.87
N LEU A 548 3.50 -19.41 -19.60
CA LEU A 548 2.64 -19.14 -18.45
C LEU A 548 2.38 -17.64 -18.23
N SER A 549 3.09 -16.75 -18.91
CA SER A 549 2.96 -15.30 -18.70
C SER A 549 1.54 -14.79 -18.99
N GLY A 550 0.95 -14.07 -18.03
CA GLY A 550 -0.39 -13.52 -18.12
C GLY A 550 -1.52 -14.54 -17.90
N LYS A 551 -1.21 -15.82 -17.68
CA LYS A 551 -2.21 -16.86 -17.43
C LYS A 551 -2.77 -16.74 -16.02
N ALA A 552 -4.09 -16.72 -15.91
CA ALA A 552 -4.79 -16.80 -14.64
C ALA A 552 -4.82 -18.25 -14.16
N ILE A 553 -4.58 -18.46 -12.86
CA ILE A 553 -4.57 -19.77 -12.20
C ILE A 553 -5.66 -19.78 -11.12
N PRO A 554 -6.91 -20.10 -11.46
CA PRO A 554 -7.97 -20.31 -10.47
C PRO A 554 -7.59 -21.41 -9.48
N LEU A 555 -7.51 -21.08 -8.20
CA LEU A 555 -7.25 -22.01 -7.11
C LEU A 555 -8.33 -21.89 -6.06
N GLN A 556 -8.68 -23.00 -5.45
CA GLN A 556 -9.64 -23.06 -4.36
C GLN A 556 -9.27 -24.22 -3.46
N ASN A 557 -9.59 -24.14 -2.17
CA ASN A 557 -9.31 -25.25 -1.27
C ASN A 557 -10.60 -25.95 -0.88
N LEU A 558 -10.55 -27.27 -0.85
CA LEU A 558 -11.51 -28.11 -0.14
C LEU A 558 -10.93 -28.40 1.25
N ILE A 559 -11.68 -28.07 2.29
CA ILE A 559 -11.30 -28.34 3.68
C ILE A 559 -12.10 -29.52 4.19
N LEU A 560 -11.39 -30.51 4.74
CA LEU A 560 -11.94 -31.67 5.44
C LEU A 560 -11.67 -31.50 6.94
N PRO A 561 -12.55 -30.81 7.69
CA PRO A 561 -12.36 -30.62 9.12
C PRO A 561 -12.63 -31.92 9.90
N PRO A 562 -12.05 -32.08 11.10
CA PRO A 562 -12.15 -33.33 11.86
C PRO A 562 -13.56 -33.63 12.38
N SER A 563 -14.40 -32.62 12.58
CA SER A 563 -15.71 -32.76 13.23
C SER A 563 -16.86 -32.05 12.51
N ASN A 564 -16.61 -31.42 11.36
CA ASN A 564 -17.61 -30.65 10.62
C ASN A 564 -17.75 -31.20 9.19
N LEU A 565 -18.79 -30.76 8.47
CA LEU A 565 -18.92 -31.09 7.05
C LEU A 565 -17.78 -30.47 6.23
N PRO A 566 -17.31 -31.15 5.18
CA PRO A 566 -16.41 -30.57 4.19
C PRO A 566 -16.94 -29.26 3.62
N TYR A 567 -16.05 -28.30 3.37
CA TYR A 567 -16.43 -27.03 2.76
C TYR A 567 -15.37 -26.47 1.83
N LEU A 568 -15.81 -25.69 0.85
CA LEU A 568 -14.97 -24.98 -0.09
C LEU A 568 -14.62 -23.59 0.45
N THR A 569 -13.35 -23.20 0.35
CA THR A 569 -12.91 -21.84 0.69
C THR A 569 -13.30 -20.85 -0.41
N ASN A 570 -13.07 -19.56 -0.21
CA ASN A 570 -13.08 -18.62 -1.34
C ASN A 570 -12.04 -19.02 -2.39
N GLY A 571 -12.34 -18.75 -3.66
CA GLY A 571 -11.39 -18.90 -4.77
C GLY A 571 -10.34 -17.78 -4.76
N ILE A 572 -9.16 -18.10 -5.26
CA ILE A 572 -8.10 -17.14 -5.57
C ILE A 572 -7.70 -17.32 -7.03
N ILE A 573 -7.33 -16.25 -7.72
CA ILE A 573 -6.93 -16.34 -9.13
C ILE A 573 -5.62 -15.56 -9.29
N PRO A 574 -4.46 -16.14 -8.92
CA PRO A 574 -3.18 -15.52 -9.22
C PRO A 574 -2.98 -15.48 -10.73
N ILE A 575 -2.41 -14.41 -11.25
CA ILE A 575 -1.98 -14.35 -12.63
C ILE A 575 -0.46 -14.57 -12.67
N LEU A 576 0.02 -15.51 -13.48
CA LEU A 576 1.45 -15.76 -13.58
C LEU A 576 2.15 -14.64 -14.36
N SER A 577 3.30 -14.18 -13.88
CA SER A 577 4.07 -13.08 -14.49
C SER A 577 5.53 -13.43 -14.68
#